data_AF-J8DY35-F1
#
_entry.id   AF-J8DY35-F1
#
_cell.length_a   1.000
_cell.length_b   1.000
_cell.length_c   1.000
_cell.angle_alpha   90.00
_cell.angle_beta   90.00
_cell.angle_gamma   90.00
#
_symmetry.space_group_name_H-M   'P 1'
#
loop_
_entity.id
_entity.type
_entity.pdbx_description
1 polymer ?
#
loop_
_entity_poly.entity_id
_entity_poly.type
_entity_poly.pdbx_seq_one_letter_code
_entity_poly.pdbx_strand_id
1 'polypeptide(L)'
;MTEKKFNWGKFDKKVDLEALAADVKEVEENGGGDFEKVPDGQYEVAVEKLELTESKKGDPMLMVWFNIVDGEYEGKKIFYYKVMQPQNDNAFGLQVHQNNEMLRALWDCDKDDVKFTSFEEYADLVLDIHEDIDGQVEYLLSKETDKNGYDQFKIVEVFEVE
;
A
#
# COMPACT_ATOMS: atom_id res chain seq x y z
N MET A 1 -4.25 -48.77 -23.25
CA MET A 1 -4.98 -47.72 -22.51
C MET A 1 -4.86 -46.45 -23.35
N THR A 2 -5.98 -45.91 -23.85
CA THR A 2 -5.94 -44.74 -24.74
C THR A 2 -5.93 -43.48 -23.88
N GLU A 3 -4.83 -42.73 -23.90
CA GLU A 3 -4.72 -41.45 -23.20
C GLU A 3 -5.74 -40.46 -23.77
N LYS A 4 -6.69 -40.02 -22.94
CA LYS A 4 -7.57 -38.91 -23.29
C LYS A 4 -6.75 -37.63 -23.28
N LYS A 5 -6.40 -37.12 -24.46
CA LYS A 5 -5.76 -35.81 -24.60
C LYS A 5 -6.78 -34.72 -24.29
N PHE A 6 -6.51 -33.94 -23.25
CA PHE A 6 -7.37 -32.84 -22.83
C PHE A 6 -7.40 -31.74 -23.90
N ASN A 7 -8.59 -31.24 -24.24
CA ASN A 7 -8.76 -30.21 -25.26
C ASN A 7 -8.69 -28.81 -24.63
N TRP A 8 -7.55 -28.16 -24.78
CA TRP A 8 -7.28 -26.81 -24.29
C TRP A 8 -7.96 -25.72 -25.11
N GLY A 9 -8.20 -25.93 -26.41
CA GLY A 9 -8.80 -24.92 -27.30
C GLY A 9 -10.23 -24.50 -26.95
N LYS A 10 -10.85 -25.13 -25.94
CA LYS A 10 -12.13 -24.66 -25.36
C LYS A 10 -11.98 -23.38 -24.52
N PHE A 11 -10.77 -23.10 -24.03
CA PHE A 11 -10.46 -21.89 -23.26
C PHE A 11 -10.08 -20.74 -24.18
N ASP A 12 -9.28 -21.02 -25.22
CA ASP A 12 -8.89 -20.07 -26.26
C ASP A 12 -10.10 -19.37 -26.91
N LYS A 13 -11.23 -20.09 -27.08
CA LYS A 13 -12.46 -19.52 -27.64
C LYS A 13 -13.25 -18.61 -26.68
N LYS A 14 -12.85 -18.55 -25.41
CA LYS A 14 -13.51 -17.76 -24.36
C LYS A 14 -12.72 -16.51 -23.99
N VAL A 15 -11.55 -16.30 -24.60
CA VAL A 15 -10.62 -15.24 -24.23
C VAL A 15 -10.17 -14.55 -25.51
N ASP A 16 -10.08 -13.23 -25.49
CA ASP A 16 -9.45 -12.46 -26.56
C ASP A 16 -7.93 -12.60 -26.42
N LEU A 17 -7.36 -13.51 -27.21
CA LEU A 17 -5.95 -13.86 -27.13
C LEU A 17 -5.03 -12.74 -27.63
N GLU A 18 -5.52 -11.86 -28.51
CA GLU A 18 -4.72 -10.74 -29.03
C GLU A 18 -4.62 -9.62 -27.98
N ALA A 19 -5.75 -9.26 -27.35
CA ALA A 19 -5.76 -8.32 -26.25
C ALA A 19 -4.91 -8.83 -25.07
N LEU A 20 -5.09 -10.09 -24.68
CA LEU A 20 -4.30 -10.69 -23.59
C LEU A 20 -2.80 -10.71 -23.90
N ALA A 21 -2.40 -10.94 -25.15
CA ALA A 21 -0.99 -10.90 -25.54
C ALA A 21 -0.41 -9.48 -25.47
N ALA A 22 -1.20 -8.45 -25.76
CA ALA A 22 -0.80 -7.06 -25.59
C ALA A 22 -0.64 -6.72 -24.10
N ASP A 23 -1.61 -7.12 -23.26
CA ASP A 23 -1.57 -6.92 -21.81
C ASP A 23 -0.35 -7.62 -21.18
N VAL A 24 -0.06 -8.86 -21.60
CA VAL A 24 1.12 -9.60 -21.13
C VAL A 24 2.42 -8.90 -21.52
N LYS A 25 2.50 -8.37 -22.74
CA LYS A 25 3.69 -7.67 -23.22
C LYS A 25 3.91 -6.35 -22.48
N GLU A 26 2.84 -5.62 -22.20
CA GLU A 26 2.88 -4.40 -21.39
C GLU A 26 3.32 -4.70 -19.95
N VAL A 27 2.82 -5.80 -19.37
CA VAL A 27 3.26 -6.34 -18.07
C VAL A 27 4.74 -6.73 -18.09
N GLU A 28 5.23 -7.35 -19.16
CA GLU A 28 6.64 -7.74 -19.29
C GLU A 28 7.57 -6.53 -19.45
N GLU A 29 7.16 -5.50 -20.20
CA GLU A 29 7.96 -4.31 -20.49
C GLU A 29 7.97 -3.30 -19.32
N ASN A 30 6.84 -3.14 -18.64
CA ASN A 30 6.67 -2.13 -17.57
C ASN A 30 6.71 -2.73 -16.16
N GLY A 31 6.90 -4.05 -16.03
CA GLY A 31 6.95 -4.75 -14.75
C GLY A 31 5.58 -4.81 -14.08
N GLY A 32 4.68 -5.62 -14.64
CA GLY A 32 3.37 -6.02 -14.12
C GLY A 32 2.74 -5.04 -13.14
N GLY A 33 2.29 -3.89 -13.63
CA GLY A 33 1.94 -2.83 -12.69
C GLY A 33 1.25 -1.58 -13.20
N ASP A 34 0.94 -1.41 -14.49
CA ASP A 34 0.02 -0.35 -14.92
C ASP A 34 -1.44 -0.81 -14.68
N PHE A 35 -1.75 -1.06 -13.41
CA PHE A 35 -3.11 -0.86 -12.94
C PHE A 35 -3.34 0.65 -12.98
N GLU A 36 -4.42 1.12 -13.62
CA GLU A 36 -4.81 2.54 -13.59
C GLU A 36 -4.55 3.14 -12.20
N LYS A 37 -3.69 4.16 -12.16
CA LYS A 37 -3.35 4.84 -10.91
C LYS A 37 -4.64 5.38 -10.31
N VAL A 38 -4.96 4.94 -9.10
CA VAL A 38 -6.11 5.46 -8.35
C VAL A 38 -6.00 6.99 -8.29
N PRO A 39 -7.01 7.74 -8.79
CA PRO A 39 -6.93 9.19 -8.90
C PRO A 39 -6.85 9.86 -7.53
N ASP A 40 -6.62 11.17 -7.50
CA ASP A 40 -6.74 11.92 -6.25
C ASP A 40 -8.21 11.96 -5.80
N GLY A 41 -8.43 11.81 -4.51
CA GLY A 41 -9.77 11.61 -3.96
C GLY A 41 -9.74 11.10 -2.52
N GLN A 42 -10.92 10.77 -2.02
CA GLN A 42 -11.09 10.11 -0.73
C GLN A 42 -11.62 8.70 -0.96
N TYR A 43 -11.10 7.75 -0.19
CA TYR A 43 -11.37 6.33 -0.36
C TYR A 43 -11.58 5.70 1.00
N GLU A 44 -12.62 4.88 1.13
CA GLU A 44 -12.74 3.96 2.25
C GLU A 44 -11.79 2.79 2.04
N VAL A 45 -10.88 2.59 2.99
CA VAL A 45 -9.80 1.61 2.88
C VAL A 45 -9.60 0.80 4.15
N ALA A 46 -9.20 -0.45 3.99
CA ALA A 46 -8.61 -1.26 5.04
C ALA A 46 -7.08 -1.32 4.87
N VAL A 47 -6.34 -1.43 5.97
CA VAL A 47 -4.90 -1.74 5.92
C VAL A 47 -4.74 -3.24 5.69
N GLU A 48 -4.10 -3.62 4.58
CA GLU A 48 -3.77 -5.03 4.29
C GLU A 48 -2.36 -5.40 4.73
N LYS A 49 -1.42 -4.44 4.65
CA LYS A 49 -0.05 -4.60 5.11
C LYS A 49 0.44 -3.33 5.74
N LEU A 50 1.14 -3.46 6.86
CA LEU A 50 1.86 -2.40 7.54
C LEU A 50 3.18 -2.95 8.07
N GLU A 51 4.29 -2.56 7.43
CA GLU A 51 5.62 -3.12 7.73
C GLU A 51 6.71 -2.05 7.61
N LEU A 52 7.77 -2.21 8.41
CA LEU A 52 9.04 -1.54 8.18
C LEU A 52 9.90 -2.41 7.25
N THR A 53 10.26 -1.90 6.08
CA THR A 53 11.01 -2.63 5.06
C THR A 53 12.18 -1.82 4.49
N GLU A 54 12.84 -2.34 3.47
CA GLU A 54 13.95 -1.73 2.77
C GLU A 54 13.51 -1.25 1.38
N SER A 55 13.81 0.00 1.04
CA SER A 55 13.60 0.53 -0.31
C SER A 55 14.56 -0.11 -1.32
N LYS A 56 14.30 0.07 -2.62
CA LYS A 56 15.20 -0.41 -3.70
C LYS A 56 16.66 0.09 -3.57
N LYS A 57 16.91 1.17 -2.82
CA LYS A 57 18.24 1.76 -2.61
C LYS A 57 18.91 1.35 -1.31
N GLY A 58 18.23 0.56 -0.49
CA GLY A 58 18.73 0.11 0.81
C GLY A 58 18.35 1.00 2.00
N ASP A 59 17.57 2.05 1.77
CA ASP A 59 17.10 2.94 2.83
C ASP A 59 15.86 2.34 3.52
N PRO A 60 15.74 2.41 4.86
CA PRO A 60 14.53 2.01 5.60
C PRO A 60 13.28 2.73 5.09
N MET A 61 12.13 2.05 5.09
CA MET A 61 10.89 2.57 4.51
C MET A 61 9.69 2.03 5.27
N LEU A 62 8.78 2.93 5.66
CA LEU A 62 7.44 2.52 6.12
C LEU A 62 6.60 2.17 4.90
N MET A 63 6.05 0.96 4.90
CA MET A 63 5.21 0.40 3.85
C MET A 63 3.79 0.23 4.39
N VAL A 64 2.81 0.87 3.74
CA VAL A 64 1.38 0.57 3.96
C VAL A 64 0.72 0.24 2.64
N TRP A 65 0.01 -0.89 2.62
CA TRP A 65 -0.88 -1.26 1.52
C TRP A 65 -2.31 -1.05 1.99
N PHE A 66 -2.99 -0.07 1.39
CA PHE A 66 -4.40 0.17 1.61
C PHE A 66 -5.20 -0.56 0.52
N ASN A 67 -6.16 -1.38 0.92
CA ASN A 67 -7.13 -1.98 0.02
C ASN A 67 -8.42 -1.14 0.05
N ILE A 68 -8.89 -0.68 -1.10
CA ILE A 68 -10.14 0.07 -1.19
C ILE A 68 -11.31 -0.90 -1.00
N VAL A 69 -12.20 -0.60 -0.05
CA VAL A 69 -13.29 -1.49 0.39
C VAL A 69 -14.68 -1.04 -0.06
N ASP A 70 -14.82 0.20 -0.55
CA ASP A 70 -16.08 0.70 -1.10
C ASP A 70 -15.88 1.59 -2.34
N GLY A 71 -16.94 1.73 -3.14
CA GLY A 71 -17.03 2.65 -4.26
C GLY A 71 -16.49 2.13 -5.59
N GLU A 72 -16.31 3.03 -6.56
CA GLU A 72 -15.93 2.69 -7.95
C GLU A 72 -14.59 1.94 -8.06
N TYR A 73 -13.68 2.18 -7.11
CA TYR A 73 -12.34 1.61 -7.09
C TYR A 73 -12.18 0.45 -6.08
N GLU A 74 -13.28 -0.13 -5.60
CA GLU A 74 -13.25 -1.30 -4.70
C GLU A 74 -12.33 -2.41 -5.24
N GLY A 75 -11.52 -3.00 -4.34
CA GLY A 75 -10.54 -4.04 -4.65
C GLY A 75 -9.25 -3.55 -5.30
N LYS A 76 -9.13 -2.24 -5.60
CA LYS A 76 -7.84 -1.62 -5.97
C LYS A 76 -7.02 -1.33 -4.73
N LYS A 77 -5.72 -1.09 -4.93
CA LYS A 77 -4.76 -0.79 -3.86
C LYS A 77 -4.20 0.62 -3.98
N ILE A 78 -4.00 1.26 -2.84
CA ILE A 78 -3.25 2.51 -2.69
C ILE A 78 -1.99 2.19 -1.88
N PHE A 79 -0.84 2.64 -2.38
CA PHE A 79 0.46 2.33 -1.78
C PHE A 79 1.05 3.56 -1.09
N TYR A 80 1.38 3.41 0.20
CA TYR A 80 2.16 4.38 0.96
C TYR A 80 3.57 3.83 1.17
N TYR A 81 4.53 4.46 0.50
CA TYR A 81 5.96 4.12 0.60
C TYR A 81 6.74 5.36 1.01
N LYS A 82 7.03 5.49 2.31
CA LYS A 82 7.77 6.66 2.83
C LYS A 82 9.13 6.26 3.38
N VAL A 83 10.13 6.61 2.58
CA VAL A 83 11.54 6.32 2.84
C VAL A 83 12.07 7.24 3.94
N MET A 84 12.85 6.65 4.83
CA MET A 84 13.67 7.33 5.83
C MET A 84 15.13 7.19 5.42
N GLN A 85 15.85 8.30 5.37
CA GLN A 85 17.24 8.36 4.90
C GLN A 85 18.17 8.75 6.06
N PRO A 86 18.67 7.78 6.86
CA PRO A 86 19.53 8.07 8.02
C PRO A 86 20.77 8.91 7.71
N GLN A 87 21.25 8.83 6.47
CA GLN A 87 22.38 9.56 5.93
C GLN A 87 22.06 11.01 5.52
N ASN A 88 20.80 11.43 5.58
CA ASN A 88 20.34 12.76 5.21
C ASN A 88 19.90 13.55 6.45
N ASP A 89 20.87 14.14 7.15
CA ASP A 89 20.65 14.89 8.40
C ASP A 89 19.58 16.01 8.29
N ASN A 90 19.38 16.56 7.09
CA ASN A 90 18.41 17.63 6.85
C ASN A 90 16.97 17.13 6.71
N ALA A 91 16.76 15.85 6.39
CA ALA A 91 15.44 15.30 6.07
C ALA A 91 15.03 14.15 6.99
N PHE A 92 15.99 13.40 7.56
CA PHE A 92 15.71 12.19 8.33
C PHE A 92 14.70 12.42 9.45
N GLY A 93 14.90 13.48 10.26
CA GLY A 93 13.96 13.82 11.34
C GLY A 93 12.55 14.14 10.85
N LEU A 94 12.42 14.81 9.70
CA LEU A 94 11.11 15.11 9.09
C LEU A 94 10.46 13.84 8.53
N GLN A 95 11.23 12.96 7.88
CA GLN A 95 10.74 11.70 7.32
C GLN A 95 10.22 10.77 8.42
N VAL A 96 10.98 10.62 9.51
CA VAL A 96 10.55 9.85 10.69
C VAL A 96 9.31 10.47 11.32
N HIS A 97 9.25 11.80 11.43
CA HIS A 97 8.07 12.48 11.95
C HIS A 97 6.82 12.20 11.11
N GLN A 98 6.92 12.27 9.78
CA GLN A 98 5.81 11.98 8.88
C GLN A 98 5.29 10.53 9.01
N ASN A 99 6.20 9.57 9.17
CA ASN A 99 5.83 8.18 9.42
C ASN A 99 5.15 8.01 10.77
N ASN A 100 5.65 8.67 11.83
CA ASN A 100 5.00 8.66 13.14
C ASN A 100 3.59 9.26 13.10
N GLU A 101 3.38 10.35 12.36
CA GLU A 101 2.04 10.94 12.22
C GLU A 101 1.07 9.97 11.52
N MET A 102 1.54 9.26 10.48
CA MET A 102 0.71 8.24 9.82
C MET A 102 0.37 7.09 10.78
N LEU A 103 1.37 6.54 11.48
CA LEU A 103 1.16 5.44 12.43
C LEU A 103 0.18 5.82 13.56
N ARG A 104 0.30 7.03 14.12
CA ARG A 104 -0.65 7.55 15.13
C ARG A 104 -2.05 7.68 14.57
N ALA A 105 -2.17 8.14 13.32
CA ALA A 105 -3.47 8.29 12.68
C ALA A 105 -4.13 6.95 12.35
N LEU A 106 -3.34 5.90 12.07
CA LEU A 106 -3.85 4.55 11.90
C LEU A 106 -4.26 3.92 13.23
N TRP A 107 -3.45 4.08 14.27
CA TRP A 107 -3.66 3.43 15.57
C TRP A 107 -4.62 4.19 16.51
N ASP A 108 -5.01 5.42 16.13
CA ASP A 108 -5.80 6.36 16.96
C ASP A 108 -5.26 6.49 18.40
N CYS A 109 -3.95 6.71 18.53
CA CYS A 109 -3.23 6.68 19.80
C CYS A 109 -2.72 8.06 20.24
N ASP A 110 -2.23 8.17 21.48
CA ASP A 110 -1.58 9.37 21.95
C ASP A 110 -0.21 9.56 21.28
N LYS A 111 0.25 10.81 21.21
CA LYS A 111 1.53 11.17 20.59
C LYS A 111 2.71 10.39 21.20
N ASP A 112 2.61 10.07 22.48
CA ASP A 112 3.69 9.45 23.24
C ASP A 112 3.83 7.94 23.02
N ASP A 113 2.83 7.30 22.40
CA ASP A 113 2.80 5.85 22.15
C ASP A 113 3.61 5.49 20.89
N VAL A 114 3.64 6.38 19.90
CA VAL A 114 4.47 6.18 18.69
C VAL A 114 5.71 7.06 18.75
N LYS A 115 6.88 6.43 18.97
CA LYS A 115 8.17 7.09 19.01
C LYS A 115 9.22 6.28 18.28
N PHE A 116 10.13 7.00 17.61
CA PHE A 116 11.33 6.38 17.06
C PHE A 116 12.43 6.35 18.11
N THR A 117 12.95 5.16 18.38
CA THR A 117 14.07 4.92 19.30
C THR A 117 15.23 4.22 18.59
N SER A 118 14.93 3.09 17.93
CA SER A 118 15.82 2.34 17.05
C SER A 118 15.00 1.68 15.93
N PHE A 119 15.65 1.22 14.85
CA PHE A 119 14.91 0.57 13.75
C PHE A 119 14.33 -0.80 14.14
N GLU A 120 14.96 -1.52 15.07
CA GLU A 120 14.47 -2.81 15.57
C GLU A 120 13.19 -2.59 16.39
N GLU A 121 13.25 -1.74 17.42
CA GLU A 121 12.08 -1.41 18.24
C GLU A 121 10.97 -0.72 17.43
N TYR A 122 11.33 0.06 16.41
CA TYR A 122 10.35 0.69 15.53
C TYR A 122 9.69 -0.33 14.58
N ALA A 123 10.39 -1.36 14.14
CA ALA A 123 9.79 -2.45 13.38
C ALA A 123 8.80 -3.25 14.23
N ASP A 124 9.19 -3.58 15.47
CA ASP A 124 8.31 -4.26 16.44
C ASP A 124 7.05 -3.42 16.70
N LEU A 125 7.20 -2.12 16.97
CA LEU A 125 6.06 -1.21 17.14
C LEU A 125 5.14 -1.16 15.91
N VAL A 126 5.70 -1.15 14.70
CA VAL A 126 4.88 -1.14 13.46
C VAL A 126 4.07 -2.44 13.33
N LEU A 127 4.64 -3.58 13.75
CA LEU A 127 3.93 -4.86 13.79
C LEU A 127 2.85 -4.88 14.87
N ASP A 128 3.14 -4.40 16.08
CA ASP A 128 2.16 -4.29 17.17
C ASP A 128 0.95 -3.45 16.73
N ILE A 129 1.21 -2.30 16.09
CA ILE A 129 0.14 -1.44 15.54
C ILE A 129 -0.68 -2.19 14.49
N HIS A 130 -0.03 -2.93 13.59
CA HIS A 130 -0.73 -3.70 12.57
C HIS A 130 -1.64 -4.77 13.18
N GLU A 131 -1.16 -5.51 14.17
CA GLU A 131 -1.94 -6.53 14.88
C GLU A 131 -3.17 -5.95 15.59
N ASP A 132 -3.05 -4.74 16.14
CA ASP A 132 -4.15 -4.06 16.83
C ASP A 132 -5.25 -3.57 15.88
N ILE A 133 -4.89 -3.16 14.65
CA ILE A 133 -5.85 -2.59 13.68
C ILE A 133 -6.39 -3.61 12.67
N ASP A 134 -5.68 -4.73 12.44
CA ASP A 134 -6.01 -5.70 11.39
C ASP A 134 -7.41 -6.31 11.59
N GLY A 135 -8.26 -6.10 10.59
CA GLY A 135 -9.66 -6.51 10.60
C GLY A 135 -10.54 -5.84 11.67
N GLN A 136 -10.03 -4.85 12.41
CA GLN A 136 -10.79 -4.10 13.43
C GLN A 136 -11.30 -2.76 12.90
N VAL A 137 -10.55 -2.11 12.01
CA VAL A 137 -10.85 -0.74 11.57
C VAL A 137 -10.67 -0.54 10.07
N GLU A 138 -11.49 0.35 9.53
CA GLU A 138 -11.38 0.92 8.19
C GLU A 138 -11.20 2.43 8.28
N TYR A 139 -10.76 3.06 7.20
CA TYR A 139 -10.35 4.46 7.20
C TYR A 139 -10.90 5.20 6.00
N LEU A 140 -11.31 6.47 6.21
CA LEU A 140 -11.44 7.41 5.10
C LEU A 140 -10.06 8.01 4.81
N LEU A 141 -9.40 7.51 3.77
CA LEU A 141 -8.09 7.97 3.33
C LEU A 141 -8.23 9.05 2.26
N SER A 142 -7.74 10.26 2.54
CA SER A 142 -7.50 11.28 1.50
C SER A 142 -6.16 11.03 0.81
N LYS A 143 -6.19 10.99 -0.52
CA LYS A 143 -5.03 10.95 -1.40
C LYS A 143 -5.03 12.20 -2.29
N GLU A 144 -3.94 12.96 -2.23
CA GLU A 144 -3.72 14.15 -3.05
C GLU A 144 -2.32 14.13 -3.67
N THR A 145 -2.16 14.69 -4.87
CA THR A 145 -0.85 14.87 -5.50
C THR A 145 -0.34 16.29 -5.27
N ASP A 146 0.86 16.43 -4.69
CA ASP A 146 1.46 17.75 -4.49
C ASP A 146 1.93 18.38 -5.81
N LYS A 147 2.32 19.66 -5.75
CA LYS A 147 2.84 20.41 -6.92
C LYS A 147 4.07 19.78 -7.60
N ASN A 148 4.74 18.84 -6.94
CA ASN A 148 5.92 18.15 -7.43
C ASN A 148 5.58 16.73 -7.95
N GLY A 149 4.31 16.33 -7.94
CA GLY A 149 3.87 15.02 -8.38
C GLY A 149 3.95 13.91 -7.32
N TYR A 150 4.18 14.25 -6.04
CA TYR A 150 4.26 13.26 -4.97
C TYR A 150 2.91 13.08 -4.28
N ASP A 151 2.50 11.82 -4.12
CA ASP A 151 1.30 11.47 -3.37
C ASP A 151 1.45 11.83 -1.88
N GLN A 152 0.43 12.52 -1.38
CA GLN A 152 0.19 12.94 -0.01
C GLN A 152 -1.04 12.20 0.51
N PHE A 153 -0.95 11.78 1.77
CA PHE A 153 -1.96 10.93 2.38
C PHE A 153 -2.38 11.50 3.73
N LYS A 154 -3.67 11.40 4.04
CA LYS A 154 -4.21 11.80 5.32
C LYS A 154 -5.38 10.90 5.69
N ILE A 155 -5.35 10.33 6.89
CA ILE A 155 -6.54 9.72 7.50
C ILE A 155 -7.50 10.83 7.91
N VAL A 156 -8.70 10.80 7.37
CA VAL A 156 -9.76 11.79 7.60
C VAL A 156 -10.69 11.32 8.71
N GLU A 157 -11.01 10.03 8.71
CA GLU A 157 -11.93 9.37 9.64
C GLU A 157 -11.51 7.91 9.85
N VAL A 158 -11.87 7.35 11.00
CA VAL A 158 -11.63 5.95 11.40
C VAL A 158 -13.00 5.33 11.69
N PHE A 159 -13.23 4.13 11.16
CA PHE A 159 -14.46 3.37 11.31
C PHE A 159 -14.15 2.03 11.99
N GLU A 160 -14.93 1.63 12.99
CA GLU A 160 -14.85 0.27 13.55
C GLU A 160 -15.61 -0.71 12.66
N VAL A 161 -15.03 -1.87 12.39
CA VAL A 161 -15.67 -2.96 11.62
C VAL A 161 -16.62 -3.73 12.55
N GLU A 162 -17.90 -3.84 12.16
CA GLU A 162 -18.95 -4.55 12.93
C GLU A 162 -18.89 -6.08 12.84
#